data_AF-A0A5J4FY13-F1
#
_entry.id   AF-A0A5J4FY13-F1
#
_cell.length_a   1.000
_cell.length_b   1.000
_cell.length_c   1.000
_cell.angle_alpha   90.00
_cell.angle_beta   90.00
_cell.angle_gamma   90.00
#
_symmetry.space_group_name_H-M   'P 1'
#
loop_
_entity.id
_entity.type
_entity.pdbx_description
1 polymer ?
#
loop_
_entity_poly.entity_id
_entity_poly.type
_entity_poly.pdbx_seq_one_letter_code
_entity_poly.pdbx_strand_id
1 'polypeptide(L)' 'MTNKVSLIIAGVLVIISGLYVSLGIFVYSGKENDSSGYFYLILTSIIVICGILILRKGIIKKR' A
#
# COMPACT_ATOMS: atom_id res chain seq x y z
N MET A 1 -11.75 20.95 7.78
CA MET A 1 -12.16 19.74 7.03
C MET A 1 -11.14 19.30 5.99
N THR A 2 -10.41 20.24 5.37
CA THR A 2 -9.40 20.02 4.32
C THR A 2 -8.34 18.97 4.68
N ASN A 3 -7.82 18.97 5.91
CA ASN A 3 -6.81 18.01 6.35
C ASN A 3 -7.30 16.54 6.36
N LYS A 4 -8.59 16.30 6.57
CA LYS A 4 -9.15 14.93 6.57
C LYS A 4 -9.27 14.38 5.16
N VAL A 5 -9.73 15.20 4.22
CA VAL A 5 -9.83 14.85 2.81
C VAL A 5 -8.44 14.61 2.22
N SER A 6 -7.46 15.45 2.56
CA SER A 6 -6.06 15.27 2.15
C SER A 6 -5.46 13.95 2.68
N LEU A 7 -5.71 13.58 3.94
CA LEU A 7 -5.26 12.29 4.49
C LEU A 7 -5.91 11.10 3.79
N ILE A 8 -7.19 11.18 3.44
CA ILE A 8 -7.89 10.12 2.70
C ILE A 8 -7.27 9.97 1.31
N ILE A 9 -7.08 11.07 0.58
CA ILE A 9 -6.46 11.06 -0.76
C ILE A 9 -5.04 10.48 -0.70
N ALA A 10 -4.22 10.93 0.26
CA ALA A 10 -2.86 10.42 0.46
C ALA A 10 -2.86 8.92 0.78
N GLY A 11 -3.75 8.44 1.66
CA GLY A 11 -3.86 7.03 1.99
C GLY A 11 -4.28 6.17 0.79
N VAL A 12 -5.22 6.64 -0.03
CA VAL A 12 -5.65 5.95 -1.26
C VAL A 12 -4.50 5.85 -2.25
N LEU A 13 -3.75 6.94 -2.48
CA LEU A 13 -2.59 6.93 -3.37
C LEU A 13 -1.52 5.93 -2.91
N VAL A 14 -1.21 5.90 -1.61
CA VAL A 14 -0.23 4.95 -1.05
C VAL A 14 -0.67 3.49 -1.23
N ILE A 15 -1.96 3.18 -1.03
CA ILE A 15 -2.48 1.82 -1.25
C ILE A 15 -2.37 1.44 -2.73
N ILE A 16 -2.74 2.33 -3.65
CA ILE A 16 -2.65 2.07 -5.10
C ILE A 16 -1.20 1.80 -5.51
N SER A 17 -0.24 2.60 -5.01
CA SER A 17 1.19 2.38 -5.26
C SER A 17 1.66 1.03 -4.72
N GLY A 18 1.24 0.65 -3.50
CA GLY A 18 1.54 -0.67 -2.94
C GLY A 18 0.99 -1.80 -3.81
N LEU A 19 -0.26 -1.71 -4.27
CA LEU A 19 -0.85 -2.72 -5.16
C LEU A 19 -0.10 -2.83 -6.50
N TYR A 20 0.30 -1.69 -7.09
CA TYR A 20 1.09 -1.68 -8.32
C TYR A 20 2.45 -2.35 -8.15
N VAL A 21 3.15 -2.07 -7.04
CA VAL A 21 4.44 -2.71 -6.73
C VAL A 21 4.25 -4.22 -6.55
N SER A 22 3.19 -4.67 -5.87
CA SER A 22 2.90 -6.10 -5.70
C SER A 22 2.67 -6.79 -7.03
N LEU A 23 1.95 -6.14 -7.94
CA LEU A 23 1.67 -6.66 -9.27
C LEU A 23 2.96 -6.74 -10.10
N GLY A 24 3.83 -5.73 -10.01
CA GLY A 24 5.16 -5.74 -10.63
C GLY A 24 6.03 -6.89 -10.12
N ILE A 25 6.08 -7.11 -8.81
CA ILE A 25 6.80 -8.23 -8.18
C ILE A 25 6.25 -9.56 -8.68
N PHE A 26 4.94 -9.71 -8.76
CA PHE A 26 4.31 -10.95 -9.20
C PHE A 26 4.62 -11.27 -10.67
N VAL A 27 4.55 -10.26 -11.54
CA VAL A 27 4.88 -10.39 -12.97
C VAL A 27 6.36 -10.68 -13.18
N TYR A 28 7.24 -10.07 -12.37
CA TYR A 28 8.68 -10.25 -12.49
C TYR A 28 9.15 -11.60 -11.92
N SER A 29 8.74 -11.93 -10.69
CA SER A 29 9.07 -13.20 -10.03
C SER A 29 8.47 -14.41 -10.76
N GLY A 30 7.28 -14.28 -11.35
CA GLY A 30 6.67 -15.33 -12.17
C GLY A 30 7.43 -15.63 -13.47
N LYS A 31 8.28 -14.70 -13.96
CA LYS A 31 9.14 -14.92 -15.12
C LYS A 31 10.47 -15.57 -14.76
N GLU A 32 11.01 -15.28 -13.58
CA GLU A 32 12.32 -15.78 -13.14
C GLU A 32 12.24 -17.04 -12.28
N ASN A 33 11.04 -17.50 -11.91
CA ASN A 33 10.81 -18.67 -11.05
C ASN A 33 11.57 -18.58 -9.71
N ASP A 34 11.72 -17.35 -9.25
CA ASP A 34 12.70 -16.97 -8.24
C ASP A 34 12.00 -16.81 -6.88
N SER A 35 12.46 -17.57 -5.89
CA SER A 35 11.84 -17.64 -4.54
C SER A 35 11.91 -16.30 -3.78
N SER A 36 12.73 -15.37 -4.29
CA SER A 36 12.93 -14.01 -3.81
C SER A 36 11.67 -13.13 -3.91
N GLY A 37 10.73 -13.45 -4.81
CA GLY A 37 9.46 -12.71 -4.97
C GLY A 37 8.60 -12.65 -3.71
N TYR A 38 8.62 -13.71 -2.89
CA TYR A 38 7.92 -13.73 -1.60
C TYR A 38 8.50 -12.71 -0.61
N PHE A 39 9.80 -12.45 -0.66
CA PHE A 39 10.46 -11.46 0.20
C PHE A 39 10.03 -10.03 -0.18
N TYR A 40 9.87 -9.77 -1.46
CA TYR A 40 9.39 -8.48 -1.94
C TYR A 40 7.91 -8.24 -1.62
N LEU A 41 7.07 -9.28 -1.57
CA LEU A 41 5.66 -9.17 -1.15
C LEU A 41 5.50 -8.73 0.32
N ILE A 42 6.45 -9.09 1.20
CA ILE A 42 6.48 -8.61 2.60
C ILE A 42 6.67 -7.08 2.61
N LEU A 43 7.58 -6.59 1.79
CA LEU A 43 7.86 -5.16 1.65
C LEU A 43 6.64 -4.40 1.15
N THR A 44 5.89 -4.97 0.20
CA THR A 44 4.68 -4.35 -0.30
C THR A 44 3.51 -4.37 0.68
N SER A 45 3.39 -5.42 1.49
CA SER A 45 2.36 -5.50 2.51
C SER A 45 2.57 -4.46 3.62
N ILE A 46 3.81 -4.10 3.95
CA ILE A 46 4.12 -2.96 4.83
C ILE A 46 3.60 -1.64 4.25
N ILE A 47 3.80 -1.41 2.94
CA ILE A 47 3.30 -0.20 2.25
C ILE A 47 1.76 -0.12 2.34
N VAL A 48 1.07 -1.23 2.10
CA VAL A 48 -0.39 -1.30 2.20
C VAL A 48 -0.87 -1.04 3.63
N ILE A 49 -0.20 -1.61 4.64
CA ILE A 49 -0.51 -1.36 6.07
C ILE A 49 -0.35 0.13 6.41
N CYS A 50 0.74 0.77 5.96
CA CYS A 50 0.94 2.21 6.12
C CYS A 50 -0.19 3.03 5.48
N GLY A 51 -0.60 2.68 4.26
CA GLY A 51 -1.73 3.31 3.57
C GLY A 51 -3.04 3.20 4.36
N ILE A 52 -3.33 2.02 4.92
CA ILE A 52 -4.51 1.78 5.76
C ILE A 52 -4.46 2.62 7.04
N LEU A 53 -3.30 2.73 7.70
CA LEU A 53 -3.14 3.55 8.91
C LEU A 53 -3.37 5.05 8.63
N ILE A 54 -2.90 5.54 7.48
CA ILE A 54 -3.13 6.93 7.03
C ILE A 54 -4.63 7.16 6.78
N LEU A 55 -5.29 6.26 6.04
CA LEU A 55 -6.73 6.29 5.80
C LEU A 55 -7.53 6.27 7.11
N ARG A 56 -7.13 5.42 8.05
CA ARG A 56 -7.76 5.32 9.37
C ARG A 56 -7.68 6.63 10.15
N LYS A 57 -6.56 7.36 10.07
CA LYS A 57 -6.43 8.71 10.66
C LYS A 57 -7.30 9.77 9.96
N GLY A 58 -7.52 9.64 8.66
CA GLY A 58 -8.41 10.52 7.90
C GLY A 58 -9.89 10.30 8.19
N ILE A 59 -10.30 9.04 8.37
CA ILE A 59 -11.71 8.62 8.53
C ILE A 59 -12.15 8.65 10.00
N ILE A 60 -11.32 8.20 10.95
CA ILE A 60 -11.70 8.16 12.36
C ILE A 60 -11.86 9.60 12.88
N LYS A 61 -13.12 10.00 13.05
CA LYS A 61 -13.50 11.18 13.79
C LYS A 61 -13.18 10.89 15.27
N LYS A 62 -12.10 11.47 15.79
CA LYS A 62 -11.89 11.54 17.25
C LYS A 62 -13.19 12.07 17.85
N ARG A 63 -13.83 11.26 18.69
CA ARG A 63 -15.04 11.64 19.45
C ARG A 63 -14.62 12.61 20.54
#